data_AF-A0A7V2X6R3-F1
#
_entry.id   AF-A0A7V2X6R3-F1
#
_cell.length_a   1.000
_cell.length_b   1.000
_cell.length_c   1.000
_cell.angle_alpha   90.00
_cell.angle_beta   90.00
_cell.angle_gamma   90.00
#
_symmetry.space_group_name_H-M   'P 1'
#
loop_
_entity.id
_entity.type
_entity.pdbx_description
1 polymer ?
#
loop_
_entity_poly.entity_id
_entity_poly.type
_entity_poly.pdbx_seq_one_letter_code
_entity_poly.pdbx_strand_id
1 'polypeptide(L)'
;MWIFLPTERKEWGKRKCLVSYGQDWRVAVSETNGHDRSRIAALYQWVQRIYSEIPFRYLRNGYSFPPWHYYFEVTRRCNLRCKMCQYIDFLENVPIRKQMEGELTTDEWHRVIDQVQRFSLVTFTGGEPFVRKDFMELLEHASRRARTHFVSNTTMLPEERAERIVALAPKRFGGLGFNFAGTSIEAPGELHDEIRKMRGAFERSMRGVQTLRRIRDRSGKQCPLIHITTVIQQDNVHVLHEMPRVVREFGADVLNLVTETRMHDLPDLGIRDPSAVDASEIRWPRVDRTQLAEALDKTEAAAKELGIELRLPRMPREDLLNYYDGTGINLKNYECRNAWNTLIVGRTGDAYPCWIIRIGNVRENSLKELWNNATMRQFRQTCQKKLFAMCPGCCFLDHKSGATAHQHAAAGVTSGLA
;
A
#
# COMPACT_ATOMS: atom_id res chain seq x y z
N MET A 1 -33.19 39.66 6.57
CA MET A 1 -32.99 40.12 7.95
C MET A 1 -33.90 39.31 8.86
N TRP A 2 -33.41 38.19 9.42
CA TRP A 2 -33.94 37.57 10.63
C TRP A 2 -32.76 36.82 11.26
N ILE A 3 -32.33 37.33 12.41
CA ILE A 3 -31.33 36.74 13.31
C ILE A 3 -32.11 36.26 14.52
N PHE A 4 -31.92 35.00 14.91
CA PHE A 4 -31.78 34.61 16.32
C PHE A 4 -30.95 33.32 16.38
N LEU A 5 -29.78 33.44 17.00
CA LEU A 5 -28.98 32.38 17.66
C LEU A 5 -29.39 32.37 19.15
N PRO A 6 -28.84 31.52 20.04
CA PRO A 6 -28.41 30.11 19.94
C PRO A 6 -28.92 29.27 21.15
N THR A 7 -28.78 27.94 21.13
CA THR A 7 -28.45 27.13 22.34
C THR A 7 -28.08 25.68 21.99
N GLU A 8 -27.09 25.17 22.73
CA GLU A 8 -26.62 23.79 22.84
C GLU A 8 -25.75 23.22 21.70
N ARG A 9 -24.46 23.61 21.77
CA ARG A 9 -23.36 22.75 21.29
C ARG A 9 -23.34 21.47 22.13
N LYS A 10 -23.84 20.36 21.59
CA LYS A 10 -23.38 19.04 22.02
C LYS A 10 -21.94 18.89 21.51
N GLU A 11 -21.00 18.84 22.45
CA GLU A 11 -19.61 18.48 22.20
C GLU A 11 -19.56 17.07 21.59
N TRP A 12 -19.39 17.01 20.26
CA TRP A 12 -18.96 15.77 19.61
C TRP A 12 -17.49 15.55 19.97
N GLY A 13 -17.26 14.70 20.96
CA GLY A 13 -15.93 14.22 21.33
C GLY A 13 -15.17 13.76 20.09
N LYS A 14 -14.09 14.49 19.78
CA LYS A 14 -13.23 14.29 18.61
C LYS A 14 -12.55 12.92 18.70
N ARG A 15 -13.14 11.89 18.08
CA ARG A 15 -12.45 10.63 17.75
C ARG A 15 -12.02 10.70 16.28
N LYS A 16 -10.72 10.77 16.03
CA LYS A 16 -10.10 10.83 14.68
C LYS A 16 -8.98 9.76 14.61
N CYS A 17 -9.13 8.73 13.78
CA CYS A 17 -8.22 7.56 13.63
C CYS A 17 -8.06 7.19 12.13
N LEU A 18 -6.87 6.87 11.59
CA LEU A 18 -6.48 6.80 10.13
C LEU A 18 -5.38 5.77 9.77
N VAL A 19 -5.12 5.41 8.51
CA VAL A 19 -4.60 4.09 8.03
C VAL A 19 -3.48 4.13 6.96
N SER A 20 -2.82 2.96 6.75
CA SER A 20 -1.54 2.67 6.04
C SER A 20 -1.57 2.23 4.57
N TYR A 21 -0.37 2.29 3.95
CA TYR A 21 0.01 1.73 2.65
C TYR A 21 1.13 0.67 2.76
N GLY A 22 1.07 -0.34 1.87
CA GLY A 22 2.24 -1.10 1.40
C GLY A 22 2.14 -2.61 1.60
N GLN A 23 2.32 -3.39 0.53
CA GLN A 23 2.72 -4.81 0.56
C GLN A 23 3.55 -5.07 -0.71
N ASP A 24 4.67 -5.78 -0.57
CA ASP A 24 5.46 -6.32 -1.68
C ASP A 24 4.72 -7.51 -2.33
N TRP A 25 4.78 -7.60 -3.66
CA TRP A 25 4.04 -8.56 -4.48
C TRP A 25 4.59 -10.00 -4.38
N ARG A 26 4.20 -10.72 -3.34
CA ARG A 26 4.50 -12.15 -3.20
C ARG A 26 3.42 -12.99 -3.88
N VAL A 27 3.39 -13.13 -5.20
CA VAL A 27 2.37 -13.98 -5.88
C VAL A 27 2.62 -15.46 -5.56
N ALA A 28 1.91 -16.02 -4.58
CA ALA A 28 1.85 -17.46 -4.35
C ALA A 28 0.54 -18.00 -4.95
N VAL A 29 0.60 -18.36 -6.23
CA VAL A 29 -0.54 -18.93 -6.97
C VAL A 29 -0.99 -20.24 -6.32
N SER A 30 -2.29 -20.35 -6.00
CA SER A 30 -2.89 -21.58 -5.48
C SER A 30 -2.75 -22.75 -6.47
N GLU A 31 -2.64 -23.95 -5.92
CA GLU A 31 -2.17 -25.16 -6.62
C GLU A 31 -3.07 -25.69 -7.73
N THR A 32 -4.22 -25.06 -8.02
CA THR A 32 -5.21 -25.63 -8.93
C THR A 32 -4.89 -25.46 -10.42
N ASN A 33 -3.84 -24.71 -10.79
CA ASN A 33 -3.27 -24.67 -12.16
C ASN A 33 -1.84 -24.06 -12.26
N GLY A 34 -1.05 -24.02 -11.17
CA GLY A 34 -0.06 -22.95 -10.93
C GLY A 34 1.42 -23.31 -10.70
N HIS A 35 1.90 -24.52 -11.03
CA HIS A 35 3.26 -24.96 -10.64
C HIS A 35 4.43 -24.11 -11.22
N ASP A 36 4.27 -23.49 -12.40
CA ASP A 36 5.33 -22.68 -13.04
C ASP A 36 5.31 -21.21 -12.60
N ARG A 37 4.12 -20.64 -12.37
CA ARG A 37 3.96 -19.23 -11.94
C ARG A 37 4.43 -18.99 -10.51
N SER A 38 4.23 -19.96 -9.61
CA SER A 38 4.71 -19.86 -8.22
C SER A 38 6.24 -19.82 -8.14
N ARG A 39 6.94 -20.58 -9.00
CA ARG A 39 8.41 -20.58 -9.10
C ARG A 39 8.97 -19.26 -9.63
N ILE A 40 8.35 -18.70 -10.68
CA ILE A 40 8.75 -17.39 -11.23
C ILE A 40 8.56 -16.27 -10.20
N ALA A 41 7.43 -16.28 -9.48
CA ALA A 41 7.17 -15.29 -8.44
C ALA A 41 8.13 -15.42 -7.25
N ALA A 42 8.46 -16.65 -6.82
CA ALA A 42 9.45 -16.90 -5.77
C ALA A 42 10.87 -16.46 -6.21
N LEU A 43 11.26 -16.74 -7.46
CA LEU A 43 12.52 -16.28 -8.03
C LEU A 43 12.59 -14.75 -8.08
N TYR A 44 11.52 -14.10 -8.55
CA TYR A 44 11.45 -12.64 -8.60
C TYR A 44 11.60 -12.01 -7.21
N GLN A 45 10.94 -12.58 -6.19
CA GLN A 45 11.08 -12.14 -4.80
C GLN A 45 12.51 -12.31 -4.28
N TRP A 46 13.13 -13.45 -4.57
CA TRP A 46 14.50 -13.73 -4.18
C TRP A 46 15.48 -12.75 -4.84
N VAL A 47 15.30 -12.47 -6.14
CA VAL A 47 16.09 -11.47 -6.87
C VAL A 47 15.90 -10.07 -6.28
N GLN A 48 14.67 -9.62 -6.05
CA GLN A 48 14.40 -8.31 -5.46
C GLN A 48 15.01 -8.18 -4.06
N ARG A 49 14.93 -9.24 -3.24
CA ARG A 49 15.54 -9.26 -1.91
C ARG A 49 17.06 -9.10 -2.03
N ILE A 50 17.72 -9.92 -2.86
CA ILE A 50 19.17 -9.84 -3.10
C ILE A 50 19.57 -8.46 -3.63
N TYR A 51 18.75 -7.87 -4.51
CA TYR A 51 18.97 -6.55 -5.08
C TYR A 51 19.12 -5.47 -4.02
N SER A 52 18.26 -5.47 -2.98
CA SER A 52 18.45 -4.61 -1.80
C SER A 52 19.48 -5.11 -0.79
N GLU A 53 19.71 -6.42 -0.73
CA GLU A 53 20.58 -7.05 0.28
C GLU A 53 22.03 -6.61 0.13
N ILE A 54 22.50 -6.64 -1.12
CA ILE A 54 23.88 -6.32 -1.47
C ILE A 54 24.25 -4.89 -1.02
N PRO A 55 23.55 -3.83 -1.48
CA PRO A 55 23.91 -2.47 -1.08
C PRO A 55 23.70 -2.24 0.42
N PHE A 56 22.67 -2.83 1.03
CA PHE A 56 22.44 -2.69 2.46
C PHE A 56 23.57 -3.30 3.31
N ARG A 57 24.09 -4.48 2.96
CA ARG A 57 25.12 -5.15 3.77
C ARG A 57 26.54 -4.70 3.45
N TYR A 58 26.84 -4.42 2.18
CA TYR A 58 28.21 -4.22 1.73
C TYR A 58 28.55 -2.75 1.43
N LEU A 59 27.57 -1.90 1.12
CA LEU A 59 27.82 -0.48 0.84
C LEU A 59 27.61 0.40 2.08
N ARG A 60 28.69 0.66 2.81
CA ARG A 60 28.69 1.52 4.01
C ARG A 60 28.56 3.02 3.71
N ASN A 61 28.68 3.41 2.44
CA ASN A 61 28.59 4.81 1.97
C ASN A 61 27.15 5.27 1.66
N GLY A 62 26.16 4.39 1.86
CA GLY A 62 24.74 4.67 1.65
C GLY A 62 24.28 4.64 0.19
N TYR A 63 25.15 4.29 -0.76
CA TYR A 63 24.73 4.14 -2.15
C TYR A 63 23.86 2.89 -2.33
N SER A 64 22.95 2.95 -3.31
CA SER A 64 22.15 1.81 -3.75
C SER A 64 22.11 1.72 -5.26
N PHE A 65 21.83 0.52 -5.77
CA PHE A 65 21.38 0.33 -7.14
C PHE A 65 20.07 1.10 -7.39
N PRO A 66 19.72 1.43 -8.65
CA PRO A 66 18.51 2.19 -8.96
C PRO A 66 17.23 1.64 -8.32
N PRO A 67 16.20 2.48 -8.07
CA PRO A 67 14.97 2.00 -7.44
C PRO A 67 14.33 0.87 -8.25
N TRP A 68 13.94 -0.18 -7.54
CA TRP A 68 13.18 -1.32 -8.08
C TRP A 68 11.69 -0.99 -8.19
N HIS A 69 11.19 -0.12 -7.30
CA HIS A 69 9.79 0.28 -7.21
C HIS A 69 9.67 1.81 -7.08
N TYR A 70 8.82 2.40 -7.90
CA TYR A 70 8.39 3.79 -7.78
C TYR A 70 6.94 3.88 -7.32
N TYR A 71 6.66 4.71 -6.31
CA TYR A 71 5.30 5.10 -5.95
C TYR A 71 5.06 6.54 -6.38
N PHE A 72 4.04 6.76 -7.20
CA PHE A 72 3.65 8.09 -7.67
C PHE A 72 2.33 8.47 -7.03
N GLU A 73 2.37 9.36 -6.03
CA GLU A 73 1.20 10.05 -5.50
C GLU A 73 0.81 11.13 -6.53
N VAL A 74 -0.06 10.80 -7.48
CA VAL A 74 -0.35 11.71 -8.61
C VAL A 74 -1.30 12.86 -8.25
N THR A 75 -2.03 12.70 -7.14
CA THR A 75 -2.92 13.71 -6.57
C THR A 75 -3.21 13.36 -5.11
N ARG A 76 -3.60 14.35 -4.29
CA ARG A 76 -4.20 14.11 -2.96
C ARG A 76 -5.71 14.26 -2.95
N ARG A 77 -6.32 14.61 -4.09
CA ARG A 77 -7.78 14.67 -4.24
C ARG A 77 -8.35 13.26 -4.21
N CYS A 78 -9.51 13.10 -3.58
CA CYS A 78 -10.22 11.84 -3.49
C CYS A 78 -11.73 12.07 -3.44
N ASN A 79 -12.49 11.16 -4.06
CA ASN A 79 -13.95 11.16 -4.02
C ASN A 79 -14.51 10.51 -2.73
N LEU A 80 -13.66 9.91 -1.89
CA LEU A 80 -14.03 9.32 -0.59
C LEU A 80 -13.48 10.14 0.58
N ARG A 81 -14.02 9.89 1.79
CA ARG A 81 -13.59 10.50 3.05
C ARG A 81 -13.42 9.40 4.10
N CYS A 82 -12.64 8.38 3.75
CA CYS A 82 -12.53 7.20 4.57
C CYS A 82 -12.17 7.61 6.00
N LYS A 83 -12.85 6.98 6.99
CA LYS A 83 -12.59 7.14 8.41
C LYS A 83 -11.12 7.13 8.67
N MET A 84 -10.42 6.31 7.87
CA MET A 84 -9.04 6.03 8.01
C MET A 84 -8.07 6.68 6.99
N CYS A 85 -8.44 7.74 6.27
CA CYS A 85 -7.56 8.31 5.24
C CYS A 85 -6.41 9.18 5.79
N GLN A 86 -5.16 8.91 5.42
CA GLN A 86 -4.03 9.80 5.78
C GLN A 86 -4.14 11.24 5.24
N TYR A 87 -5.01 11.48 4.25
CA TYR A 87 -5.25 12.81 3.68
C TYR A 87 -6.53 13.46 4.21
N ILE A 88 -7.20 12.91 5.23
CA ILE A 88 -8.52 13.40 5.65
C ILE A 88 -8.49 14.89 6.01
N ASP A 89 -7.49 15.31 6.79
CA ASP A 89 -7.40 16.70 7.25
C ASP A 89 -7.14 17.63 6.05
N PHE A 90 -6.39 17.20 5.04
CA PHE A 90 -6.24 17.94 3.78
C PHE A 90 -7.57 18.00 3.01
N LEU A 91 -8.26 16.87 2.87
CA LEU A 91 -9.47 16.72 2.07
C LEU A 91 -10.69 17.45 2.64
N GLU A 92 -10.74 17.65 3.97
CA GLU A 92 -11.81 18.34 4.68
C GLU A 92 -11.52 19.82 4.91
N ASN A 93 -10.25 20.20 5.17
CA ASN A 93 -9.92 21.58 5.56
C ASN A 93 -9.34 22.43 4.41
N VAL A 94 -8.84 21.82 3.32
CA VAL A 94 -8.35 22.58 2.15
C VAL A 94 -9.48 22.73 1.13
N PRO A 95 -9.86 23.97 0.73
CA PRO A 95 -10.90 24.19 -0.27
C PRO A 95 -10.60 23.47 -1.58
N ILE A 96 -11.61 22.87 -2.21
CA ILE A 96 -11.47 22.04 -3.43
C ILE A 96 -10.64 22.73 -4.52
N ARG A 97 -10.85 24.05 -4.73
CA ARG A 97 -10.12 24.83 -5.74
C ARG A 97 -8.60 24.92 -5.46
N LYS A 98 -8.21 24.81 -4.20
CA LYS A 98 -6.81 24.83 -3.74
C LYS A 98 -6.16 23.45 -3.65
N GLN A 99 -6.95 22.37 -3.71
CA GLN A 99 -6.40 21.02 -3.56
C GLN A 99 -5.46 20.62 -4.72
N MET A 100 -5.53 21.32 -5.86
CA MET A 100 -4.63 21.13 -7.00
C MET A 100 -3.36 22.00 -6.94
N GLU A 101 -3.26 22.94 -6.00
CA GLU A 101 -2.14 23.88 -5.94
C GLU A 101 -0.81 23.16 -5.81
N GLY A 102 0.11 23.45 -6.73
CA GLY A 102 1.45 22.85 -6.76
C GLY A 102 1.51 21.42 -7.28
N GLU A 103 0.39 20.78 -7.65
CA GLU A 103 0.41 19.48 -8.33
C GLU A 103 1.30 19.54 -9.58
N LEU A 104 2.08 18.49 -9.83
CA LEU A 104 2.79 18.33 -11.09
C LEU A 104 1.79 18.30 -12.24
N THR A 105 2.10 19.07 -13.28
CA THR A 105 1.43 19.04 -14.58
C THR A 105 1.62 17.69 -15.27
N THR A 106 0.83 17.42 -16.30
CA THR A 106 0.95 16.20 -17.11
C THR A 106 2.35 16.06 -17.70
N ASP A 107 2.90 17.14 -18.26
CA ASP A 107 4.25 17.15 -18.83
C ASP A 107 5.35 16.92 -17.79
N GLU A 108 5.19 17.47 -16.59
CA GLU A 108 6.11 17.20 -15.48
C GLU A 108 6.07 15.72 -15.09
N TRP A 109 4.88 15.12 -15.00
CA TRP A 109 4.76 13.68 -14.75
C TRP A 109 5.36 12.84 -15.88
N HIS A 110 5.16 13.22 -17.15
CA HIS A 110 5.81 12.54 -18.28
C HIS A 110 7.33 12.57 -18.14
N ARG A 111 7.91 13.73 -17.82
CA ARG A 111 9.35 13.86 -17.56
C ARG A 111 9.84 13.01 -16.38
N VAL A 112 9.03 12.86 -15.33
CA VAL A 112 9.35 11.96 -14.20
C VAL A 112 9.31 10.50 -14.67
N ILE A 113 8.26 10.11 -15.40
CA ILE A 113 8.06 8.74 -15.91
C ILE A 113 9.17 8.37 -16.91
N ASP A 114 9.66 9.31 -17.71
CA ASP A 114 10.75 9.08 -18.67
C ASP A 114 12.08 8.68 -18.01
N GLN A 115 12.26 8.99 -16.73
CA GLN A 115 13.47 8.66 -15.96
C GLN A 115 13.39 7.31 -15.25
N VAL A 116 12.21 6.66 -15.28
CA VAL A 116 11.96 5.37 -14.62
C VAL A 116 12.78 4.27 -15.29
N GLN A 117 13.41 3.43 -14.48
CA GLN A 117 14.25 2.34 -14.98
C GLN A 117 13.43 1.23 -15.63
N ARG A 118 13.92 0.74 -16.78
CA ARG A 118 13.38 -0.44 -17.47
C ARG A 118 13.39 -1.62 -16.49
N PHE A 119 12.24 -2.30 -16.35
CA PHE A 119 11.97 -3.38 -15.39
C PHE A 119 11.54 -2.99 -13.96
N SER A 120 11.52 -1.72 -13.61
CA SER A 120 10.90 -1.32 -12.35
C SER A 120 9.37 -1.53 -12.35
N LEU A 121 8.79 -1.53 -11.16
CA LEU A 121 7.35 -1.40 -10.96
C LEU A 121 7.03 0.07 -10.67
N VAL A 122 6.01 0.61 -11.32
CA VAL A 122 5.44 1.93 -11.00
C VAL A 122 4.05 1.71 -10.42
N THR A 123 3.86 2.05 -9.15
CA THR A 123 2.55 2.10 -8.49
C THR A 123 2.02 3.52 -8.50
N PHE A 124 0.90 3.74 -9.18
CA PHE A 124 0.12 4.96 -9.05
C PHE A 124 -0.77 4.89 -7.80
N THR A 125 -0.72 5.95 -7.00
CA THR A 125 -1.44 6.06 -5.73
C THR A 125 -1.77 7.54 -5.46
N GLY A 126 -2.13 7.83 -4.21
CA GLY A 126 -2.35 9.16 -3.65
C GLY A 126 -3.71 9.18 -2.99
N GLY A 127 -4.51 10.21 -3.27
CA GLY A 127 -5.93 10.19 -2.95
C GLY A 127 -6.65 9.13 -3.78
N GLU A 128 -7.27 9.54 -4.88
CA GLU A 128 -7.83 8.63 -5.88
C GLU A 128 -7.28 8.98 -7.27
N PRO A 129 -6.44 8.10 -7.87
CA PRO A 129 -5.89 8.35 -9.21
C PRO A 129 -6.97 8.68 -10.26
N PHE A 130 -8.13 8.00 -10.24
CA PHE A 130 -9.20 8.23 -11.23
C PHE A 130 -9.95 9.57 -11.08
N VAL A 131 -9.68 10.36 -10.04
CA VAL A 131 -10.16 11.75 -9.91
C VAL A 131 -9.31 12.71 -10.76
N ARG A 132 -8.07 12.34 -11.07
CA ARG A 132 -7.18 13.11 -11.94
C ARG A 132 -7.56 12.89 -13.41
N LYS A 133 -7.86 13.97 -14.14
CA LYS A 133 -8.42 13.91 -15.50
C LYS A 133 -7.49 13.23 -16.52
N ASP A 134 -6.20 13.51 -16.42
CA ASP A 134 -5.11 12.99 -17.25
C ASP A 134 -4.53 11.66 -16.74
N PHE A 135 -5.13 11.03 -15.72
CA PHE A 135 -4.55 9.82 -15.12
C PHE A 135 -4.35 8.68 -16.14
N MET A 136 -5.32 8.46 -17.04
CA MET A 136 -5.19 7.43 -18.05
C MET A 136 -4.02 7.67 -19.00
N GLU A 137 -3.72 8.93 -19.32
CA GLU A 137 -2.56 9.30 -20.14
C GLU A 137 -1.24 8.97 -19.42
N LEU A 138 -1.15 9.29 -18.13
CA LEU A 138 0.02 8.97 -17.31
C LEU A 138 0.23 7.44 -17.20
N LEU A 139 -0.86 6.69 -17.00
CA LEU A 139 -0.82 5.24 -16.92
C LEU A 139 -0.32 4.63 -18.25
N GLU A 140 -0.88 5.07 -19.37
CA GLU A 140 -0.46 4.63 -20.71
C GLU A 140 1.02 4.94 -20.99
N HIS A 141 1.49 6.14 -20.64
CA HIS A 141 2.88 6.53 -20.83
C HIS A 141 3.84 5.68 -20.00
N ALA A 142 3.51 5.42 -18.74
CA ALA A 142 4.31 4.57 -17.86
C ALA A 142 4.30 3.10 -18.28
N SER A 143 3.15 2.57 -18.75
CA SER A 143 3.01 1.19 -19.20
C SER A 143 3.87 0.85 -20.43
N ARG A 144 4.26 1.84 -21.23
CA ARG A 144 5.21 1.65 -22.35
C ARG A 144 6.65 1.42 -21.88
N ARG A 145 7.00 1.79 -20.65
CA ARG A 145 8.38 1.86 -20.14
C ARG A 145 8.66 0.90 -18.99
N ALA A 146 7.65 0.68 -18.15
CA ALA A 146 7.76 -0.08 -16.92
C ALA A 146 6.59 -1.05 -16.76
N ARG A 147 6.67 -1.89 -15.72
CA ARG A 147 5.48 -2.55 -15.21
C ARG A 147 4.69 -1.53 -14.42
N THR A 148 3.39 -1.49 -14.61
CA THR A 148 2.54 -0.54 -13.88
C THR A 148 1.49 -1.26 -13.04
N HIS A 149 1.12 -0.56 -11.98
CA HIS A 149 0.12 -0.91 -11.00
C HIS A 149 -0.59 0.36 -10.55
N PHE A 150 -1.86 0.27 -10.14
CA PHE A 150 -2.51 1.34 -9.37
C PHE A 150 -3.13 0.77 -8.10
N VAL A 151 -3.17 1.58 -7.04
CA VAL A 151 -4.08 1.40 -5.91
C VAL A 151 -5.20 2.42 -6.04
N SER A 152 -6.45 1.94 -6.08
CA SER A 152 -7.64 2.77 -6.25
C SER A 152 -8.77 2.24 -5.38
N ASN A 153 -9.75 3.09 -5.08
CA ASN A 153 -11.02 2.63 -4.53
C ASN A 153 -11.94 1.99 -5.58
N THR A 154 -11.60 2.06 -6.87
CA THR A 154 -12.30 1.48 -8.04
C THR A 154 -13.77 1.90 -8.24
N THR A 155 -14.27 2.88 -7.47
CA THR A 155 -15.64 3.38 -7.58
C THR A 155 -15.91 4.17 -8.87
N MET A 156 -14.85 4.53 -9.60
CA MET A 156 -14.86 5.34 -10.83
C MET A 156 -14.24 4.60 -12.04
N LEU A 157 -14.57 3.32 -12.20
CA LEU A 157 -14.02 2.47 -13.27
C LEU A 157 -15.13 1.98 -14.25
N PRO A 158 -15.60 2.84 -15.18
CA PRO A 158 -16.51 2.42 -16.24
C PRO A 158 -15.83 1.51 -17.26
N GLU A 159 -16.63 0.82 -18.09
CA GLU A 159 -16.17 -0.13 -19.11
C GLU A 159 -15.10 0.46 -20.03
N GLU A 160 -15.28 1.68 -20.56
CA GLU A 160 -14.29 2.35 -21.43
C GLU A 160 -12.89 2.44 -20.79
N ARG A 161 -12.82 2.81 -19.50
CA ARG A 161 -11.52 2.88 -18.79
C ARG A 161 -10.96 1.48 -18.58
N ALA A 162 -11.80 0.52 -18.21
CA ALA A 162 -11.37 -0.86 -18.02
C ALA A 162 -10.83 -1.49 -19.32
N GLU A 163 -11.43 -1.20 -20.49
CA GLU A 163 -10.93 -1.62 -21.79
C GLU A 163 -9.55 -1.05 -22.09
N ARG A 164 -9.36 0.27 -21.88
CA ARG A 164 -8.04 0.91 -22.03
C ARG A 164 -7.00 0.30 -21.09
N ILE A 165 -7.35 0.04 -19.83
CA ILE A 165 -6.45 -0.57 -18.84
C ILE A 165 -6.05 -2.00 -19.25
N VAL A 166 -7.02 -2.83 -19.66
CA VAL A 166 -6.74 -4.19 -20.13
C VAL A 166 -5.90 -4.15 -21.41
N ALA A 167 -6.11 -3.19 -22.31
CA ALA A 167 -5.29 -3.02 -23.51
C ALA A 167 -3.79 -2.84 -23.18
N LEU A 168 -3.47 -2.19 -22.06
CA LEU A 168 -2.10 -1.98 -21.58
C LEU A 168 -1.45 -3.20 -20.95
N ALA A 169 -2.20 -4.27 -20.68
CA ALA A 169 -1.65 -5.46 -20.07
C ALA A 169 -0.55 -6.10 -20.95
N PRO A 170 0.54 -6.60 -20.33
CA PRO A 170 1.68 -7.13 -21.06
C PRO A 170 1.30 -8.39 -21.85
N LYS A 171 2.05 -8.67 -22.93
CA LYS A 171 1.89 -9.91 -23.72
C LYS A 171 2.25 -11.18 -22.95
N ARG A 172 3.13 -11.06 -21.96
CA ARG A 172 3.58 -12.14 -21.07
C ARG A 172 3.58 -11.63 -19.64
N PHE A 173 3.26 -12.51 -18.69
CA PHE A 173 3.30 -12.18 -17.27
C PHE A 173 4.68 -11.63 -16.89
N GLY A 174 4.73 -10.52 -16.13
CA GLY A 174 5.97 -9.84 -15.76
C GLY A 174 6.62 -8.99 -16.86
N GLY A 175 6.00 -8.87 -18.04
CA GLY A 175 6.43 -7.97 -19.11
C GLY A 175 6.06 -6.51 -18.86
N LEU A 176 6.60 -5.60 -19.68
CA LEU A 176 6.23 -4.18 -19.67
C LEU A 176 4.73 -3.99 -19.97
N GLY A 177 4.07 -3.13 -19.21
CA GLY A 177 2.63 -2.92 -19.29
C GLY A 177 1.93 -2.95 -17.94
N PHE A 178 0.61 -2.89 -17.98
CA PHE A 178 -0.23 -2.91 -16.78
C PHE A 178 -0.39 -4.32 -16.22
N ASN A 179 0.29 -4.59 -15.10
CA ASN A 179 0.38 -5.95 -14.54
C ASN A 179 -0.61 -6.18 -13.40
N PHE A 180 -0.91 -5.14 -12.61
CA PHE A 180 -1.67 -5.31 -11.37
C PHE A 180 -2.69 -4.18 -11.16
N ALA A 181 -3.85 -4.52 -10.63
CA ALA A 181 -4.85 -3.57 -10.14
C ALA A 181 -5.14 -3.84 -8.66
N GLY A 182 -4.92 -2.83 -7.83
CA GLY A 182 -5.30 -2.84 -6.43
C GLY A 182 -6.63 -2.14 -6.22
N THR A 183 -7.58 -2.84 -5.61
CA THR A 183 -8.74 -2.21 -5.00
C THR A 183 -8.61 -2.27 -3.49
N SER A 184 -8.93 -1.19 -2.81
CA SER A 184 -9.05 -1.25 -1.36
C SER A 184 -10.47 -1.74 -1.03
N ILE A 185 -10.67 -2.64 -0.06
CA ILE A 185 -12.01 -3.00 0.50
C ILE A 185 -11.84 -3.30 2.00
N GLU A 186 -12.69 -2.74 2.86
CA GLU A 186 -12.54 -2.83 4.32
C GLU A 186 -13.44 -3.85 5.01
N ALA A 187 -14.60 -4.15 4.43
CA ALA A 187 -15.64 -5.01 4.99
C ALA A 187 -16.64 -5.36 3.86
N PRO A 188 -17.53 -6.35 4.05
CA PRO A 188 -18.67 -6.56 3.16
C PRO A 188 -19.74 -5.46 3.31
N GLY A 189 -20.41 -5.10 2.21
CA GLY A 189 -21.66 -4.34 2.22
C GLY A 189 -21.58 -2.95 2.88
N GLU A 190 -22.58 -2.62 3.69
CA GLU A 190 -22.74 -1.28 4.27
C GLU A 190 -21.63 -0.89 5.25
N LEU A 191 -21.02 -1.86 5.94
CA LEU A 191 -19.89 -1.57 6.85
C LEU A 191 -18.71 -0.99 6.08
N HIS A 192 -18.50 -1.43 4.83
CA HIS A 192 -17.52 -0.81 3.93
C HIS A 192 -17.82 0.67 3.71
N ASP A 193 -19.07 0.97 3.37
CA ASP A 193 -19.56 2.30 3.04
C ASP A 193 -19.46 3.23 4.24
N GLU A 194 -19.70 2.71 5.45
CA GLU A 194 -19.55 3.44 6.71
C GLU A 194 -18.09 3.80 6.99
N ILE A 195 -17.18 2.82 6.86
CA ILE A 195 -15.74 3.04 7.03
C ILE A 195 -15.22 3.99 5.95
N ARG A 196 -15.71 3.90 4.71
CA ARG A 196 -15.27 4.73 3.58
C ARG A 196 -15.99 6.07 3.44
N LYS A 197 -17.04 6.28 4.25
CA LYS A 197 -17.90 7.46 4.26
C LYS A 197 -18.53 7.77 2.89
N MET A 198 -18.94 6.73 2.17
CA MET A 198 -19.69 6.88 0.92
C MET A 198 -20.67 5.71 0.75
N ARG A 199 -21.96 6.03 0.71
CA ARG A 199 -23.01 5.05 0.42
C ARG A 199 -22.85 4.49 -1.00
N GLY A 200 -22.98 3.18 -1.12
CA GLY A 200 -22.81 2.40 -2.34
C GLY A 200 -21.36 2.31 -2.84
N ALA A 201 -20.35 2.62 -2.00
CA ALA A 201 -18.96 2.48 -2.40
C ALA A 201 -18.60 1.01 -2.65
N PHE A 202 -19.04 0.10 -1.79
CA PHE A 202 -18.80 -1.35 -1.92
C PHE A 202 -19.27 -1.87 -3.28
N GLU A 203 -20.54 -1.60 -3.58
CA GLU A 203 -21.18 -2.01 -4.83
C GLU A 203 -20.53 -1.38 -6.07
N ARG A 204 -20.10 -0.12 -5.98
CA ARG A 204 -19.39 0.55 -7.08
C ARG A 204 -18.01 -0.08 -7.32
N SER A 205 -17.26 -0.34 -6.26
CA SER A 205 -15.94 -0.99 -6.34
C SER A 205 -16.06 -2.41 -6.89
N MET A 206 -17.05 -3.18 -6.41
CA MET A 206 -17.33 -4.53 -6.90
C MET A 206 -17.61 -4.53 -8.40
N ARG A 207 -18.51 -3.66 -8.87
CA ARG A 207 -18.80 -3.52 -10.30
C ARG A 207 -17.57 -3.12 -11.12
N GLY A 208 -16.75 -2.20 -10.61
CA GLY A 208 -15.52 -1.80 -11.27
C GLY A 208 -14.55 -2.96 -11.46
N VAL A 209 -14.32 -3.75 -10.41
CA VAL A 209 -13.45 -4.93 -10.43
C VAL A 209 -13.99 -6.03 -11.33
N GLN A 210 -15.28 -6.36 -11.22
CA GLN A 210 -15.92 -7.37 -12.06
C GLN A 210 -15.90 -6.97 -13.54
N THR A 211 -16.06 -5.68 -13.85
CA THR A 211 -15.92 -5.17 -15.22
C THR A 211 -14.50 -5.35 -15.75
N LEU A 212 -13.49 -4.99 -14.96
CA LEU A 212 -12.09 -5.17 -15.32
C LEU A 212 -11.74 -6.64 -15.57
N ARG A 213 -12.18 -7.54 -14.69
CA ARG A 213 -12.03 -8.99 -14.82
C ARG A 213 -12.70 -9.51 -16.09
N ARG A 214 -13.97 -9.17 -16.32
CA ARG A 214 -14.73 -9.62 -17.49
C ARG A 214 -14.04 -9.25 -18.79
N ILE A 215 -13.54 -8.02 -18.90
CA ILE A 215 -12.85 -7.53 -20.10
C ILE A 215 -11.50 -8.22 -20.28
N ARG A 216 -10.73 -8.43 -19.19
CA ARG A 216 -9.48 -9.21 -19.21
C ARG A 216 -9.71 -10.61 -19.76
N ASP A 217 -10.69 -11.32 -19.20
CA ASP A 217 -10.99 -12.71 -19.53
C ASP A 217 -11.48 -12.82 -20.98
N ARG A 218 -12.40 -11.94 -21.42
CA ARG A 218 -12.86 -11.84 -22.82
C ARG A 218 -11.73 -11.57 -23.81
N SER A 219 -10.71 -10.82 -23.38
CA SER A 219 -9.54 -10.47 -24.21
C SER A 219 -8.46 -11.56 -24.20
N GLY A 220 -8.68 -12.69 -23.51
CA GLY A 220 -7.71 -13.78 -23.38
C GLY A 220 -6.43 -13.37 -22.64
N LYS A 221 -6.47 -12.30 -21.84
CA LYS A 221 -5.29 -11.77 -21.14
C LYS A 221 -5.16 -12.37 -19.75
N GLN A 222 -3.92 -12.51 -19.28
CA GLN A 222 -3.61 -12.98 -17.92
C GLN A 222 -3.45 -11.83 -16.92
N CYS A 223 -3.36 -10.59 -17.40
CA CYS A 223 -3.20 -9.38 -16.62
C CYS A 223 -4.32 -8.38 -16.96
N PRO A 224 -4.70 -7.51 -16.00
CA PRO A 224 -4.10 -7.37 -14.67
C PRO A 224 -4.47 -8.51 -13.71
N LEU A 225 -3.55 -8.85 -12.81
CA LEU A 225 -3.91 -9.52 -11.56
C LEU A 225 -4.53 -8.48 -10.63
N ILE A 226 -5.61 -8.87 -9.96
CA ILE A 226 -6.42 -7.99 -9.14
C ILE A 226 -6.22 -8.41 -7.68
N HIS A 227 -5.88 -7.46 -6.82
CA HIS A 227 -5.86 -7.72 -5.38
C HIS A 227 -6.80 -6.79 -4.64
N ILE A 228 -7.35 -7.31 -3.55
CA ILE A 228 -8.05 -6.53 -2.54
C ILE A 228 -7.08 -6.27 -1.40
N THR A 229 -7.01 -5.02 -0.96
CA THR A 229 -6.30 -4.66 0.27
C THR A 229 -7.30 -4.20 1.31
N THR A 230 -7.26 -4.85 2.47
CA THR A 230 -8.02 -4.53 3.66
C THR A 230 -7.06 -4.06 4.73
N VAL A 231 -7.40 -2.95 5.38
CA VAL A 231 -6.60 -2.49 6.51
C VAL A 231 -7.23 -3.04 7.77
N ILE A 232 -6.42 -3.64 8.64
CA ILE A 232 -6.89 -4.16 9.93
C ILE A 232 -7.15 -2.98 10.87
N GLN A 233 -8.40 -2.84 11.32
CA GLN A 233 -8.87 -1.74 12.16
C GLN A 233 -9.84 -2.27 13.22
N GLN A 234 -10.05 -1.50 14.28
CA GLN A 234 -11.09 -1.82 15.27
C GLN A 234 -12.49 -1.93 14.64
N ASP A 235 -12.75 -1.11 13.63
CA ASP A 235 -14.06 -1.02 12.97
C ASP A 235 -14.39 -2.25 12.10
N ASN A 236 -13.42 -3.07 11.71
CA ASN A 236 -13.65 -4.23 10.83
C ASN A 236 -13.07 -5.56 11.32
N VAL A 237 -12.31 -5.58 12.42
CA VAL A 237 -11.67 -6.81 12.92
C VAL A 237 -12.65 -7.97 13.06
N HIS A 238 -13.88 -7.69 13.51
CA HIS A 238 -14.92 -8.69 13.73
C HIS A 238 -15.44 -9.36 12.44
N VAL A 239 -15.21 -8.76 11.26
CA VAL A 239 -15.64 -9.30 9.94
C VAL A 239 -14.48 -9.64 9.01
N LEU A 240 -13.21 -9.61 9.46
CA LEU A 240 -12.06 -9.94 8.59
C LEU A 240 -12.18 -11.33 7.95
N HIS A 241 -12.78 -12.27 8.68
CA HIS A 241 -13.00 -13.64 8.23
C HIS A 241 -13.94 -13.76 7.01
N GLU A 242 -14.75 -12.73 6.74
CA GLU A 242 -15.59 -12.68 5.53
C GLU A 242 -14.85 -12.19 4.30
N MET A 243 -13.69 -11.53 4.47
CA MET A 243 -12.97 -10.92 3.36
C MET A 243 -12.51 -11.91 2.27
N PRO A 244 -12.10 -13.16 2.57
CA PRO A 244 -11.85 -14.17 1.54
C PRO A 244 -13.07 -14.44 0.65
N ARG A 245 -14.29 -14.47 1.22
CA ARG A 245 -15.54 -14.58 0.44
C ARG A 245 -15.72 -13.36 -0.46
N VAL A 246 -15.52 -12.15 0.08
CA VAL A 246 -15.60 -10.90 -0.70
C VAL A 246 -14.61 -10.92 -1.87
N VAL A 247 -13.38 -11.41 -1.67
CA VAL A 247 -12.37 -11.52 -2.74
C VAL A 247 -12.87 -12.42 -3.88
N ARG A 248 -13.45 -13.57 -3.53
CA ARG A 248 -14.04 -14.49 -4.49
C ARG A 248 -15.22 -13.87 -5.25
N GLU A 249 -16.11 -13.15 -4.57
CA GLU A 249 -17.28 -12.48 -5.16
C GLU A 249 -16.90 -11.36 -6.13
N PHE A 250 -15.85 -10.60 -5.81
CA PHE A 250 -15.28 -9.60 -6.71
C PHE A 250 -14.60 -10.26 -7.92
N GLY A 251 -14.17 -11.52 -7.79
CA GLY A 251 -13.33 -12.21 -8.76
C GLY A 251 -11.88 -11.70 -8.76
N ALA A 252 -11.41 -11.25 -7.60
CA ALA A 252 -10.03 -10.86 -7.37
C ALA A 252 -9.15 -12.09 -7.06
N ASP A 253 -7.83 -11.93 -7.19
CA ASP A 253 -6.85 -13.02 -7.11
C ASP A 253 -6.22 -13.14 -5.70
N VAL A 254 -6.09 -12.03 -4.97
CA VAL A 254 -5.33 -11.97 -3.70
C VAL A 254 -6.04 -11.08 -2.67
N LEU A 255 -6.01 -11.50 -1.41
CA LEU A 255 -6.35 -10.67 -0.25
C LEU A 255 -5.08 -10.24 0.49
N ASN A 256 -4.83 -8.94 0.57
CA ASN A 256 -3.79 -8.38 1.45
C ASN A 256 -4.44 -7.81 2.71
N LEU A 257 -4.01 -8.28 3.87
CA LEU A 257 -4.22 -7.56 5.13
C LEU A 257 -3.00 -6.69 5.41
N VAL A 258 -3.24 -5.42 5.70
CA VAL A 258 -2.21 -4.46 6.10
C VAL A 258 -2.52 -3.88 7.46
N THR A 259 -1.47 -3.49 8.17
CA THR A 259 -1.57 -2.74 9.42
C THR A 259 -2.20 -1.38 9.20
N GLU A 260 -2.90 -0.84 10.19
CA GLU A 260 -3.27 0.56 10.27
C GLU A 260 -2.04 1.36 10.73
N THR A 261 -1.51 2.30 9.94
CA THR A 261 -0.33 3.11 10.31
C THR A 261 -0.75 4.55 10.51
N ARG A 262 -0.11 5.19 11.50
CA ARG A 262 -0.51 6.49 12.03
C ARG A 262 0.60 7.53 11.91
N MET A 263 1.75 7.15 11.35
CA MET A 263 2.88 8.06 11.15
C MET A 263 2.54 9.24 10.23
N HIS A 264 1.59 9.07 9.31
CA HIS A 264 1.17 10.12 8.38
C HIS A 264 0.35 11.24 9.01
N ASP A 265 -0.08 11.08 10.27
CA ASP A 265 -0.75 12.13 11.03
C ASP A 265 0.23 13.21 11.52
N LEU A 266 1.53 12.92 11.52
CA LEU A 266 2.52 13.86 12.02
C LEU A 266 2.56 15.09 11.09
N PRO A 267 2.28 16.30 11.61
CA PRO A 267 2.04 17.49 10.79
C PRO A 267 3.26 17.95 9.97
N ASP A 268 4.44 17.53 10.40
CA ASP A 268 5.76 17.87 9.89
C ASP A 268 6.51 16.65 9.34
N LEU A 269 5.78 15.56 9.03
CA LEU A 269 6.35 14.36 8.45
C LEU A 269 7.11 14.68 7.15
N GLY A 270 8.35 14.19 7.07
CA GLY A 270 9.22 14.42 5.92
C GLY A 270 10.01 15.73 5.97
N ILE A 271 9.69 16.64 6.89
CA ILE A 271 10.42 17.89 7.12
C ILE A 271 11.27 17.79 8.40
N ARG A 272 10.68 17.29 9.49
CA ARG A 272 11.36 17.09 10.77
C ARG A 272 12.34 15.91 10.70
N ASP A 273 13.44 16.01 11.45
CA ASP A 273 14.36 14.87 11.63
C ASP A 273 13.59 13.69 12.24
N PRO A 274 13.51 12.53 11.54
CA PRO A 274 12.78 11.38 12.05
C PRO A 274 13.38 10.81 13.35
N SER A 275 14.63 11.11 13.69
CA SER A 275 15.23 10.75 14.98
C SER A 275 14.69 11.54 16.16
N ALA A 276 14.07 12.70 15.91
CA ALA A 276 13.52 13.56 16.95
C ALA A 276 12.06 13.21 17.30
N VAL A 277 11.40 12.33 16.54
CA VAL A 277 10.01 11.92 16.80
C VAL A 277 9.98 10.86 17.88
N ASP A 278 9.16 11.10 18.90
CA ASP A 278 8.89 10.12 19.95
C ASP A 278 7.67 9.25 19.62
N ALA A 279 7.65 8.01 20.11
CA ALA A 279 6.55 7.09 19.87
C ALA A 279 5.23 7.56 20.49
N SER A 280 5.26 8.39 21.54
CA SER A 280 4.08 8.97 22.19
C SER A 280 3.38 10.04 21.35
N GLU A 281 4.07 10.63 20.37
CA GLU A 281 3.47 11.59 19.42
C GLU A 281 2.54 10.89 18.42
N ILE A 282 2.68 9.56 18.27
CA ILE A 282 1.94 8.76 17.31
C ILE A 282 0.73 8.11 17.98
N ARG A 283 -0.45 8.38 17.43
CA ARG A 283 -1.72 7.79 17.92
C ARG A 283 -1.89 6.37 17.40
N TRP A 284 -1.16 5.41 17.96
CA TRP A 284 -1.18 3.99 17.56
C TRP A 284 -2.60 3.41 17.51
N PRO A 285 -2.91 2.55 16.52
CA PRO A 285 -4.20 1.87 16.49
C PRO A 285 -4.31 0.91 17.67
N ARG A 286 -5.55 0.62 18.06
CA ARG A 286 -5.86 -0.33 19.13
C ARG A 286 -6.89 -1.32 18.65
N VAL A 287 -6.56 -2.60 18.80
CA VAL A 287 -7.49 -3.71 18.61
C VAL A 287 -7.28 -4.70 19.75
N ASP A 288 -8.37 -5.22 20.30
CA ASP A 288 -8.28 -6.25 21.34
C ASP A 288 -7.48 -7.46 20.84
N ARG A 289 -6.56 -7.93 21.67
CA ARG A 289 -5.61 -8.98 21.30
C ARG A 289 -6.31 -10.29 20.95
N THR A 290 -7.26 -10.71 21.78
CA THR A 290 -8.00 -11.96 21.60
C THR A 290 -8.89 -11.87 20.37
N GLN A 291 -9.58 -10.74 20.21
CA GLN A 291 -10.39 -10.46 19.03
C GLN A 291 -9.58 -10.51 17.73
N LEU A 292 -8.40 -9.89 17.71
CA LEU A 292 -7.53 -9.91 16.54
C LEU A 292 -6.98 -11.31 16.24
N ALA A 293 -6.55 -12.05 17.26
CA ALA A 293 -6.07 -13.42 17.10
C ALA A 293 -7.17 -14.30 16.48
N GLU A 294 -8.37 -14.32 17.07
CA GLU A 294 -9.51 -15.08 16.55
C GLU A 294 -9.90 -14.67 15.13
N ALA A 295 -9.92 -13.37 14.85
CA ALA A 295 -10.26 -12.86 13.52
C ALA A 295 -9.27 -13.35 12.47
N LEU A 296 -7.97 -13.29 12.76
CA LEU A 296 -6.93 -13.76 11.84
C LEU A 296 -6.99 -15.29 11.65
N ASP A 297 -7.22 -16.08 12.70
CA ASP A 297 -7.34 -17.55 12.58
C ASP A 297 -8.52 -17.94 11.67
N LYS A 298 -9.68 -17.32 11.89
CA LYS A 298 -10.87 -17.52 11.05
C LYS A 298 -10.63 -17.06 9.61
N THR A 299 -9.90 -15.96 9.42
CA THR A 299 -9.57 -15.44 8.08
C THR A 299 -8.62 -16.38 7.32
N GLU A 300 -7.60 -16.92 7.99
CA GLU A 300 -6.69 -17.90 7.40
C GLU A 300 -7.41 -19.20 7.02
N ALA A 301 -8.29 -19.71 7.89
CA ALA A 301 -9.11 -20.88 7.62
C ALA A 301 -10.03 -20.66 6.40
N ALA A 302 -10.76 -19.53 6.37
CA ALA A 302 -11.63 -19.18 5.26
C ALA A 302 -10.85 -18.98 3.94
N ALA A 303 -9.68 -18.34 3.98
CA ALA A 303 -8.83 -18.20 2.81
C ALA A 303 -8.36 -19.56 2.26
N LYS A 304 -7.96 -20.48 3.13
CA LYS A 304 -7.58 -21.84 2.76
C LYS A 304 -8.74 -22.63 2.14
N GLU A 305 -9.92 -22.60 2.77
CA GLU A 305 -11.13 -23.26 2.27
C GLU A 305 -11.52 -22.76 0.87
N LEU A 306 -11.42 -21.44 0.65
CA LEU A 306 -11.81 -20.81 -0.60
C LEU A 306 -10.69 -20.77 -1.66
N GLY A 307 -9.49 -21.26 -1.34
CA GLY A 307 -8.33 -21.21 -2.23
C GLY A 307 -7.86 -19.77 -2.55
N ILE A 308 -8.13 -18.81 -1.66
CA ILE A 308 -7.72 -17.41 -1.79
C ILE A 308 -6.30 -17.24 -1.24
N GLU A 309 -5.44 -16.60 -2.02
CA GLU A 309 -4.11 -16.21 -1.56
C GLU A 309 -4.25 -15.06 -0.53
N LEU A 310 -4.00 -15.36 0.74
CA LEU A 310 -3.98 -14.39 1.83
C LEU A 310 -2.54 -13.95 2.12
N ARG A 311 -2.31 -12.64 2.16
CA ARG A 311 -1.05 -12.03 2.57
C ARG A 311 -1.24 -11.21 3.83
N LEU A 312 -0.53 -11.57 4.89
CA LEU A 312 -0.53 -10.85 6.16
C LEU A 312 0.59 -9.80 6.26
N PRO A 313 0.52 -8.88 7.22
CA PRO A 313 1.62 -7.96 7.53
C PRO A 313 2.97 -8.69 7.69
N ARG A 314 4.04 -8.03 7.26
CA ARG A 314 5.39 -8.62 7.13
C ARG A 314 6.15 -8.68 8.45
N MET A 315 5.51 -9.25 9.46
CA MET A 315 6.00 -9.38 10.82
C MET A 315 5.52 -10.69 11.44
N PRO A 316 6.20 -11.25 12.46
CA PRO A 316 5.66 -12.38 13.21
C PRO A 316 4.26 -12.09 13.76
N ARG A 317 3.45 -13.15 13.91
CA ARG A 317 2.07 -13.02 14.40
C ARG A 317 2.01 -12.36 15.77
N GLU A 318 2.91 -12.76 16.66
CA GLU A 318 3.05 -12.20 17.99
C GLU A 318 3.32 -10.68 17.96
N ASP A 319 4.23 -10.24 17.08
CA ASP A 319 4.52 -8.81 16.92
C ASP A 319 3.33 -8.04 16.31
N LEU A 320 2.54 -8.68 15.44
CA LEU A 320 1.30 -8.08 14.92
C LEU A 320 0.28 -7.88 16.04
N LEU A 321 0.12 -8.84 16.94
CA LEU A 321 -0.76 -8.70 18.11
C LEU A 321 -0.24 -7.60 19.05
N ASN A 322 1.05 -7.61 19.37
CA ASN A 322 1.71 -6.61 20.23
C ASN A 322 1.62 -5.18 19.66
N TYR A 323 1.62 -5.06 18.33
CA TYR A 323 1.43 -3.77 17.65
C TYR A 323 0.06 -3.15 17.98
N TYR A 324 -1.00 -3.96 18.00
CA TYR A 324 -2.36 -3.49 18.23
C TYR A 324 -2.77 -3.43 19.70
N ASP A 325 -2.26 -4.29 20.57
CA ASP A 325 -2.60 -4.26 22.01
C ASP A 325 -1.86 -3.15 22.78
N GLY A 326 -0.81 -2.58 22.18
CA GLY A 326 -0.03 -1.49 22.74
C GLY A 326 1.22 -1.88 23.49
N THR A 327 1.53 -3.17 23.57
CA THR A 327 2.81 -3.68 24.08
C THR A 327 3.98 -3.19 23.20
N GLY A 328 3.72 -2.97 21.92
CA GLY A 328 4.72 -2.49 20.95
C GLY A 328 5.64 -3.61 20.44
N ILE A 329 6.44 -3.30 19.43
CA ILE A 329 7.35 -4.28 18.80
C ILE A 329 8.81 -3.90 19.03
N ASN A 330 9.69 -4.90 19.13
CA ASN A 330 11.13 -4.65 19.25
C ASN A 330 11.76 -4.40 17.88
N LEU A 331 11.93 -3.12 17.52
CA LEU A 331 12.54 -2.70 16.25
C LEU A 331 13.97 -3.22 16.03
N LYS A 332 14.70 -3.66 17.06
CA LYS A 332 16.02 -4.31 16.88
C LYS A 332 15.92 -5.64 16.14
N ASN A 333 14.75 -6.25 16.12
CA ASN A 333 14.48 -7.49 15.38
C ASN A 333 14.16 -7.25 13.90
N TYR A 334 14.13 -5.99 13.45
CA TYR A 334 13.74 -5.61 12.10
C TYR A 334 14.86 -4.89 11.35
N GLU A 335 14.76 -4.89 10.03
CA GLU A 335 15.60 -4.12 9.12
C GLU A 335 14.73 -3.44 8.05
N CYS A 336 15.09 -2.21 7.67
CA CYS A 336 14.41 -1.50 6.59
C CYS A 336 15.09 -1.82 5.25
N ARG A 337 14.36 -2.47 4.35
CA ARG A 337 14.80 -2.67 2.95
C ARG A 337 14.17 -1.69 1.97
N ASN A 338 13.09 -1.03 2.40
CA ASN A 338 12.38 -0.07 1.56
C ASN A 338 13.29 1.07 1.06
N ALA A 339 14.16 1.60 1.91
CA ALA A 339 15.08 2.68 1.55
C ALA A 339 16.10 2.30 0.44
N TRP A 340 16.26 1.02 0.12
CA TRP A 340 17.13 0.53 -0.96
C TRP A 340 16.37 0.10 -2.21
N ASN A 341 15.04 -0.01 -2.13
CA ASN A 341 14.20 -0.51 -3.22
C ASN A 341 13.22 0.52 -3.78
N THR A 342 12.74 1.43 -2.94
CA THR A 342 11.54 2.21 -3.22
C THR A 342 11.83 3.71 -3.25
N LEU A 343 11.41 4.37 -4.33
CA LEU A 343 11.38 5.82 -4.43
C LEU A 343 9.94 6.30 -4.57
N ILE A 344 9.53 7.23 -3.72
CA ILE A 344 8.21 7.82 -3.74
C ILE A 344 8.31 9.25 -4.27
N VAL A 345 7.45 9.62 -5.22
CA VAL A 345 7.29 10.99 -5.71
C VAL A 345 5.88 11.46 -5.34
N GLY A 346 5.84 12.52 -4.53
CA GLY A 346 4.63 13.20 -4.09
C GLY A 346 3.97 14.01 -5.20
N ARG A 347 2.71 14.43 -5.00
CA ARG A 347 1.97 15.20 -6.01
C ARG A 347 2.64 16.51 -6.41
N THR A 348 3.44 17.10 -5.52
CA THR A 348 4.18 18.37 -5.68
C THR A 348 5.58 18.19 -6.25
N GLY A 349 5.96 16.94 -6.56
CA GLY A 349 7.30 16.58 -7.02
C GLY A 349 8.30 16.28 -5.92
N ASP A 350 7.91 16.41 -4.65
CA ASP A 350 8.78 16.07 -3.53
C ASP A 350 9.07 14.56 -3.52
N ALA A 351 10.34 14.20 -3.35
CA ALA A 351 10.78 12.81 -3.38
C ALA A 351 11.09 12.30 -1.96
N TYR A 352 10.80 11.02 -1.72
CA TYR A 352 10.94 10.36 -0.42
C TYR A 352 11.33 8.89 -0.57
N PRO A 353 12.07 8.29 0.38
CA PRO A 353 12.23 6.85 0.44
C PRO A 353 11.05 6.14 1.12
N CYS A 354 10.40 6.77 2.09
CA CYS A 354 9.25 6.20 2.82
C CYS A 354 8.41 7.27 3.55
N TRP A 355 8.23 8.45 2.93
CA TRP A 355 7.55 9.64 3.48
C TRP A 355 8.21 10.30 4.70
N ILE A 356 8.98 9.57 5.51
CA ILE A 356 9.53 10.09 6.78
C ILE A 356 10.64 11.13 6.61
N ILE A 357 11.25 11.22 5.43
CA ILE A 357 12.26 12.23 5.11
C ILE A 357 12.14 12.65 3.64
N ARG A 358 12.06 13.96 3.38
CA ARG A 358 12.14 14.52 2.04
C ARG A 358 13.60 14.52 1.59
N ILE A 359 13.86 13.99 0.39
CA ILE A 359 15.21 13.93 -0.19
C ILE A 359 15.43 14.94 -1.31
N GLY A 360 14.40 15.66 -1.75
CA GLY A 360 14.51 16.73 -2.75
C GLY A 360 13.22 16.89 -3.55
N ASN A 361 13.30 17.52 -4.73
CA ASN A 361 12.17 17.70 -5.64
C ASN A 361 12.55 17.41 -7.10
N VAL A 362 11.66 16.74 -7.84
CA VAL A 362 11.88 16.35 -9.25
C VAL A 362 11.88 17.53 -10.24
N ARG A 363 11.44 18.72 -9.81
CA ARG A 363 11.57 19.96 -10.59
C ARG A 363 13.00 20.49 -10.62
N GLU A 364 13.80 20.12 -9.62
CA GLU A 364 15.16 20.62 -9.42
C GLU A 364 16.22 19.57 -9.78
N ASN A 365 15.90 18.28 -9.57
CA ASN A 365 16.85 17.19 -9.75
C ASN A 365 16.21 16.00 -10.48
N SER A 366 17.03 15.26 -11.20
CA SER A 366 16.64 13.97 -11.77
C SER A 366 16.38 12.92 -10.70
N LEU A 367 15.58 11.88 -11.02
CA LEU A 367 15.36 10.74 -10.11
C LEU A 367 16.67 10.06 -9.72
N LYS A 368 17.64 10.01 -10.65
CA LYS A 368 18.97 9.42 -10.41
C LYS A 368 19.76 10.21 -9.38
N GLU A 369 19.75 11.54 -9.47
CA GLU A 369 20.42 12.41 -8.51
C GLU A 369 19.76 12.30 -7.13
N LEU A 370 18.43 12.41 -7.06
CA LEU A 370 17.67 12.28 -5.81
C LEU A 370 17.96 10.95 -5.10
N TRP A 371 17.98 9.85 -5.85
CA TRP A 371 18.13 8.51 -5.30
C TRP A 371 19.45 8.23 -4.55
N ASN A 372 20.52 8.95 -4.89
CA ASN A 372 21.85 8.75 -4.30
C ASN A 372 22.47 10.06 -3.81
N ASN A 373 21.67 11.10 -3.58
CA ASN A 373 22.16 12.33 -2.97
C ASN A 373 22.58 12.15 -1.51
N ALA A 374 23.16 13.20 -0.92
CA ALA A 374 23.69 13.16 0.44
C ALA A 374 22.61 12.79 1.48
N THR A 375 21.43 13.42 1.41
CA THR A 375 20.32 13.18 2.34
C THR A 375 19.84 11.72 2.30
N MET A 376 19.63 11.18 1.10
CA MET A 376 19.18 9.79 0.91
C MET A 376 20.23 8.77 1.39
N ARG A 377 21.52 9.05 1.12
CA ARG A 377 22.64 8.20 1.59
C ARG A 377 22.76 8.22 3.11
N GLN A 378 22.68 9.40 3.74
CA GLN A 378 22.72 9.54 5.19
C GLN A 378 21.54 8.81 5.85
N PHE A 379 20.35 8.92 5.25
CA PHE A 379 19.18 8.19 5.70
C PHE A 379 19.39 6.67 5.67
N ARG A 380 19.88 6.11 4.56
CA ARG A 380 20.23 4.69 4.45
C ARG A 380 21.28 4.27 5.48
N GLN A 381 22.35 5.05 5.66
CA GLN A 381 23.36 4.77 6.68
C GLN A 381 22.79 4.75 8.10
N THR A 382 21.75 5.55 8.36
CA THR A 382 21.02 5.53 9.63
C THR A 382 20.16 4.28 9.75
N CYS A 383 19.40 3.93 8.70
CA CYS A 383 18.58 2.70 8.65
C CYS A 383 19.39 1.40 8.78
N GLN A 384 20.67 1.39 8.40
CA GLN A 384 21.58 0.27 8.66
C GLN A 384 21.86 0.05 10.15
N LYS A 385 21.74 1.10 10.98
CA LYS A 385 22.09 1.07 12.41
C LYS A 385 20.87 1.02 13.31
N LYS A 386 19.81 1.74 12.96
CA LYS A 386 18.59 1.86 13.76
C LYS A 386 17.36 2.15 12.89
N LEU A 387 16.19 1.83 13.43
CA LEU A 387 14.89 2.26 12.92
C LEU A 387 14.35 3.43 13.76
N PHE A 388 13.28 4.06 13.30
CA PHE A 388 12.67 5.24 13.93
C PHE A 388 11.41 4.86 14.70
N ALA A 389 11.00 5.72 15.64
CA ALA A 389 9.81 5.51 16.48
C ALA A 389 8.52 5.31 15.66
N MET A 390 8.47 5.83 14.43
CA MET A 390 7.35 5.73 13.50
C MET A 390 7.38 4.48 12.60
N CYS A 391 8.45 3.68 12.66
CA CYS A 391 8.57 2.45 11.87
C CYS A 391 7.66 1.28 12.28
N PRO A 392 7.18 1.14 13.54
CA PRO A 392 6.23 0.09 13.90
C PRO A 392 5.01 0.10 12.97
N GLY A 393 4.61 -1.09 12.52
CA GLY A 393 3.50 -1.24 11.56
C GLY A 393 3.86 -0.97 10.10
N CYS A 394 5.11 -0.64 9.75
CA CYS A 394 5.50 -0.57 8.35
C CYS A 394 5.55 -1.97 7.71
N CYS A 395 4.72 -2.19 6.69
CA CYS A 395 4.65 -3.47 5.97
C CYS A 395 5.87 -3.77 5.07
N PHE A 396 6.84 -2.86 5.00
CA PHE A 396 8.10 -3.03 4.26
C PHE A 396 9.30 -3.36 5.17
N LEU A 397 9.10 -3.45 6.49
CA LEU A 397 10.15 -3.95 7.37
C LEU A 397 10.28 -5.45 7.20
N ASP A 398 11.52 -5.93 7.25
CA ASP A 398 11.82 -7.36 7.27
C ASP A 398 12.25 -7.75 8.68
N HIS A 399 11.57 -8.73 9.26
CA HIS A 399 12.02 -9.35 10.49
C HIS A 399 13.29 -10.17 10.22
N LYS A 400 14.30 -10.05 11.09
CA LYS A 400 15.63 -10.66 10.92
C LYS A 400 15.62 -12.18 10.87
N SER A 401 14.64 -12.83 11.53
CA SER A 401 14.46 -14.29 11.41
C SER A 401 13.87 -14.73 10.06
N GLY A 402 13.41 -13.81 9.23
CA GLY A 402 12.64 -14.11 8.02
C GLY A 402 11.19 -14.49 8.26
N ALA A 403 10.72 -14.46 9.52
CA ALA A 403 9.36 -14.82 9.89
C ALA A 403 8.30 -13.84 9.38
N THR A 404 7.10 -14.38 9.13
CA THR A 404 5.89 -13.63 8.73
C THR A 404 4.72 -14.10 9.59
N ALA A 405 3.60 -13.37 9.56
CA ALA A 405 2.47 -13.63 10.46
C ALA A 405 1.80 -15.00 10.23
N HIS A 406 2.11 -15.69 9.13
CA HIS A 406 1.66 -17.05 8.85
C HIS A 406 2.33 -18.15 9.70
N GLN A 407 3.41 -17.86 10.43
CA GLN A 407 4.31 -18.91 10.96
C GLN A 407 3.92 -19.58 12.29
N HIS A 408 2.66 -19.56 12.73
CA HIS A 408 2.26 -20.24 13.98
C HIS A 408 1.29 -21.43 13.85
N ALA A 409 0.96 -21.89 12.63
CA ALA A 409 0.15 -23.10 12.47
C ALA A 409 0.94 -24.44 12.44
N ALA A 410 2.27 -24.42 12.63
CA ALA A 410 3.12 -25.62 12.52
C ALA A 410 3.97 -25.92 13.78
N ALA A 411 3.57 -25.41 14.95
CA ALA A 411 4.17 -25.77 16.23
C ALA A 411 3.23 -26.68 17.02
N GLY A 412 2.98 -27.87 16.46
CA GLY A 412 2.20 -28.93 17.07
C GLY A 412 2.02 -30.04 16.04
N VAL A 413 2.48 -31.25 16.35
CA VAL A 413 2.56 -32.43 15.46
C VAL A 413 3.82 -32.46 14.59
N THR A 414 4.95 -32.83 15.20
CA THR A 414 5.69 -34.10 14.96
C THR A 414 7.05 -34.07 15.66
N SER A 415 7.06 -34.31 16.97
CA SER A 415 8.18 -34.99 17.62
C SER A 415 7.75 -36.44 17.80
N GLY A 416 8.27 -37.31 16.94
CA GLY A 416 7.98 -38.74 17.01
C GLY A 416 7.96 -39.36 15.63
N LEU A 417 9.12 -39.81 15.16
CA LEU A 417 9.38 -41.21 14.85
C LEU A 417 10.78 -41.33 14.23
N ALA A 418 11.60 -42.10 14.93
CA ALA A 418 12.81 -42.87 14.55
C ALA A 418 13.83 -42.23 13.60
#